data_AF-A0A640VXJ2-F1
#
_entry.id   AF-A0A640VXJ2-F1
#
_cell.length_a   1.000
_cell.length_b   1.000
_cell.length_c   1.000
_cell.angle_alpha   90.00
_cell.angle_beta   90.00
_cell.angle_gamma   90.00
#
_symmetry.space_group_name_H-M   'P 1'
#
loop_
_entity.id
_entity.type
_entity.pdbx_description
1 polymer ?
#
loop_
_entity_poly.entity_id
_entity_poly.type
_entity_poly.pdbx_seq_one_letter_code
_entity_poly.pdbx_strand_id
1 'polypeptide(L)'
;MKMLNQLIKLVRRKNIFRWDRKKMEIKLIATILYYAGISLRKTSKFLRDFEKFSHEAVRKWYHKFAQLFTNSRKYRRCIAIDKTKIKIGNEWWYVWAAIDVDTWEILGIMVTKWRTSIDVIKFVKSFLVYCENKPLIKIDRAPWYRWALQRMGLQYEHETFGERNAIEGWFNILEARLKRFWKRFPFNTSKESVERWLTAFVVIYNLEVRIS
;
A
#
# COMPACT_ATOMS: atom_id res chain seq x y z
N MET A 1 8.23 -20.21 4.19
CA MET A 1 9.62 -19.90 4.64
C MET A 1 10.29 -18.78 3.83
N LYS A 2 10.12 -18.70 2.50
CA LYS A 2 10.75 -17.67 1.64
C LYS A 2 10.43 -16.22 2.04
N MET A 3 9.14 -15.88 2.27
CA MET A 3 8.71 -14.52 2.62
C MET A 3 9.26 -14.02 3.97
N LEU A 4 9.18 -14.83 5.02
CA LEU A 4 9.68 -14.47 6.35
C LEU A 4 11.19 -14.17 6.30
N ASN A 5 11.96 -14.98 5.57
CA ASN A 5 13.41 -14.78 5.43
C ASN A 5 13.75 -13.49 4.66
N GLN A 6 13.00 -13.16 3.61
CA GLN A 6 13.16 -11.88 2.91
C GLN A 6 12.80 -10.68 3.80
N LEU A 7 11.69 -10.78 4.54
CA LEU A 7 11.29 -9.76 5.50
C LEU A 7 12.36 -9.53 6.58
N ILE A 8 12.92 -10.61 7.14
CA ILE A 8 14.03 -10.54 8.11
C ILE A 8 15.20 -9.76 7.51
N LYS A 9 15.63 -10.10 6.29
CA LYS A 9 16.74 -9.40 5.61
C LYS A 9 16.44 -7.93 5.39
N LEU A 10 15.24 -7.59 4.91
CA LEU A 10 14.84 -6.21 4.64
C LEU A 10 14.75 -5.37 5.92
N VAL A 11 14.12 -5.92 6.97
CA VAL A 11 13.92 -5.26 8.26
C VAL A 11 15.24 -4.98 8.97
N ARG A 12 16.19 -5.94 8.91
CA ARG A 12 17.56 -5.75 9.41
C ARG A 12 18.29 -4.67 8.61
N ARG A 13 18.29 -4.77 7.27
CA ARG A 13 18.99 -3.82 6.39
C ARG A 13 18.51 -2.38 6.58
N LYS A 14 17.21 -2.17 6.79
CA LYS A 14 16.60 -0.84 6.98
C LYS A 14 16.52 -0.41 8.45
N ASN A 15 17.01 -1.23 9.39
CA ASN A 15 17.00 -0.98 10.83
C ASN A 15 15.62 -0.50 11.37
N ILE A 16 14.55 -1.16 10.95
CA ILE A 16 13.16 -0.76 11.26
C ILE A 16 12.87 -0.87 12.77
N PHE A 17 13.41 -1.90 13.41
CA PHE A 17 13.26 -2.16 14.83
C PHE A 17 14.55 -1.85 15.58
N ARG A 18 14.82 -0.55 15.78
CA ARG A 18 15.98 -0.07 16.55
C ARG A 18 16.13 -0.69 17.95
N TRP A 19 15.01 -1.00 18.61
CA TRP A 19 14.99 -1.59 19.94
C TRP A 19 14.56 -3.05 19.87
N ASP A 20 15.42 -3.95 20.31
CA ASP A 20 15.15 -5.39 20.26
C ASP A 20 14.59 -5.96 21.56
N ARG A 21 13.76 -5.18 22.26
CA ARG A 21 13.06 -5.62 23.49
C ARG A 21 12.18 -6.86 23.30
N LYS A 22 11.84 -7.20 22.06
CA LYS A 22 10.99 -8.33 21.65
C LYS A 22 11.60 -9.00 20.44
N LYS A 23 11.51 -10.32 20.34
CA LYS A 23 12.14 -11.07 19.25
C LYS A 23 11.63 -10.57 17.90
N MET A 24 12.55 -10.35 16.96
CA MET A 24 12.20 -9.82 15.65
C MET A 24 11.22 -10.74 14.91
N GLU A 25 11.42 -12.06 14.99
CA GLU A 25 10.56 -13.07 14.39
C GLU A 25 9.11 -12.92 14.87
N ILE A 26 8.91 -12.68 16.17
CA ILE A 26 7.59 -12.44 16.75
C ILE A 26 6.95 -11.16 16.19
N LYS A 27 7.74 -10.07 16.07
CA LYS A 27 7.25 -8.82 15.47
C LYS A 27 6.80 -9.05 14.03
N LEU A 28 7.56 -9.83 13.25
CA LEU A 28 7.25 -10.12 11.85
C LEU A 28 6.03 -11.02 11.72
N ILE A 29 5.96 -12.11 12.49
CA ILE A 29 4.79 -13.02 12.51
C ILE A 29 3.54 -12.24 12.91
N ALA A 30 3.60 -11.42 13.96
CA ALA A 30 2.47 -10.59 14.37
C ALA A 30 1.99 -9.65 13.24
N THR A 31 2.93 -9.06 12.51
CA THR A 31 2.65 -8.16 11.39
C THR A 31 1.99 -8.92 10.23
N ILE A 32 2.51 -10.11 9.88
CA ILE A 32 1.94 -10.98 8.82
C ILE A 32 0.53 -11.45 9.20
N LEU A 33 0.32 -11.89 10.45
CA LEU A 33 -1.00 -12.30 10.94
C LEU A 33 -2.02 -11.16 10.85
N TYR A 34 -1.60 -9.94 11.22
CA TYR A 34 -2.46 -8.77 11.08
C TYR A 34 -2.73 -8.39 9.62
N TYR A 35 -1.74 -8.51 8.74
CA TYR A 35 -1.92 -8.35 7.29
C TYR A 35 -2.95 -9.34 6.73
N ALA A 36 -2.84 -10.62 7.10
CA ALA A 36 -3.76 -11.70 6.73
C ALA A 36 -5.19 -11.55 7.25
N GLY A 37 -5.48 -10.50 8.04
CA GLY A 37 -6.83 -10.12 8.45
C GLY A 37 -7.18 -10.45 9.90
N ILE A 38 -6.24 -10.98 10.69
CA ILE A 38 -6.44 -11.17 12.13
C ILE A 38 -6.44 -9.80 12.82
N SER A 39 -7.32 -9.59 13.81
CA SER A 39 -7.36 -8.33 14.55
C SER A 39 -6.14 -8.17 15.46
N LEU A 40 -5.73 -6.92 15.74
CA LEU A 40 -4.56 -6.63 16.59
C LEU A 40 -4.62 -7.33 17.95
N ARG A 41 -5.81 -7.34 18.57
CA ARG A 41 -6.07 -7.99 19.86
C ARG A 41 -5.96 -9.51 19.75
N LYS A 42 -6.52 -10.10 18.69
CA LYS A 42 -6.47 -11.55 18.46
C LYS A 42 -5.03 -11.99 18.14
N THR A 43 -4.27 -11.22 17.36
CA THR A 43 -2.84 -11.45 17.10
C THR A 43 -2.03 -11.44 18.39
N SER A 44 -2.20 -10.42 19.24
CA SER A 44 -1.53 -10.33 20.55
C SER A 44 -1.90 -11.51 21.46
N LYS A 45 -3.17 -11.95 21.46
CA LYS A 45 -3.62 -13.12 22.21
C LYS A 45 -3.00 -14.43 21.68
N PHE A 46 -2.93 -14.63 20.37
CA PHE A 46 -2.37 -15.84 19.77
C PHE A 46 -0.88 -16.03 20.05
N LEU A 47 -0.13 -14.93 20.11
CA LEU A 47 1.32 -14.99 20.32
C LEU A 47 1.73 -14.86 21.78
N ARG A 48 0.77 -14.78 22.71
CA ARG A 48 0.99 -14.50 24.14
C ARG A 48 1.90 -15.53 24.81
N ASP A 49 1.76 -16.80 24.44
CA ASP A 49 2.50 -17.90 25.06
C ASP A 49 3.94 -17.99 24.53
N PHE A 50 4.21 -17.41 23.34
CA PHE A 50 5.55 -17.25 22.81
C PHE A 50 6.23 -15.99 23.35
N GLU A 51 5.51 -14.87 23.39
CA GLU A 51 6.01 -13.60 23.90
C GLU A 51 4.87 -12.62 24.24
N LYS A 52 4.91 -12.01 25.44
CA LYS A 52 3.90 -11.05 25.87
C LYS A 52 4.14 -9.66 25.28
N PHE A 53 3.12 -9.11 24.61
CA PHE A 53 3.06 -7.72 24.11
C PHE A 53 1.61 -7.26 23.91
N SER A 54 1.38 -5.94 23.87
CA SER A 54 0.03 -5.37 23.69
C SER A 54 -0.39 -5.30 22.21
N HIS A 55 -1.69 -5.18 21.96
CA HIS A 55 -2.23 -4.95 20.61
C HIS A 55 -1.72 -3.64 19.98
N GLU A 56 -1.44 -2.61 20.80
CA GLU A 56 -0.81 -1.36 20.33
C GLU A 56 0.64 -1.57 19.89
N ALA A 57 1.35 -2.56 20.44
CA ALA A 57 2.67 -2.93 19.94
C ALA A 57 2.57 -3.48 18.51
N VAL A 58 1.60 -4.35 18.24
CA VAL A 58 1.33 -4.87 16.88
C VAL A 58 1.03 -3.74 15.91
N ARG A 59 0.18 -2.79 16.30
CA ARG A 59 -0.11 -1.60 15.49
C ARG A 59 1.16 -0.83 15.17
N LYS A 60 1.97 -0.49 16.19
CA LYS A 60 3.22 0.25 16.00
C LYS A 60 4.20 -0.49 15.08
N TRP A 61 4.32 -1.82 15.22
CA TRP A 61 5.17 -2.64 14.35
C TRP A 61 4.66 -2.65 12.91
N TYR A 62 3.35 -2.79 12.70
CA TYR A 62 2.75 -2.75 11.38
C TYR A 62 2.97 -1.39 10.69
N HIS A 63 2.73 -0.28 11.37
CA HIS A 63 2.96 1.05 10.79
C HIS A 63 4.43 1.30 10.42
N LYS A 64 5.38 0.67 11.13
CA LYS A 64 6.80 0.78 10.80
C LYS A 64 7.16 0.13 9.45
N PHE A 65 6.38 -0.86 8.99
CA PHE A 65 6.62 -1.48 7.69
C PHE A 65 6.45 -0.48 6.53
N ALA A 66 5.72 0.62 6.71
CA ALA A 66 5.64 1.67 5.70
C ALA A 66 7.02 2.20 5.26
N GLN A 67 8.01 2.18 6.16
CA GLN A 67 9.38 2.62 5.89
C GLN A 67 10.16 1.66 4.97
N LEU A 68 9.63 0.45 4.76
CA LEU A 68 10.19 -0.53 3.83
C LEU A 68 9.70 -0.32 2.40
N PHE A 69 8.77 0.61 2.16
CA PHE A 69 8.22 0.84 0.83
C PHE A 69 9.30 1.32 -0.14
N THR A 70 9.54 0.49 -1.14
CA THR A 70 10.47 0.76 -2.22
C THR A 70 10.22 -0.24 -3.35
N ASN A 71 10.41 0.24 -4.58
CA ASN A 71 10.40 -0.57 -5.78
C ASN A 71 11.74 -0.41 -6.49
N SER A 72 12.12 -1.42 -7.26
CA SER A 72 13.28 -1.30 -8.15
C SER A 72 12.97 -0.28 -9.24
N ARG A 73 14.00 0.52 -9.57
CA ARG A 73 13.96 1.33 -10.78
C ARG A 73 14.15 0.42 -11.99
N LYS A 74 13.23 0.47 -12.95
CA LYS A 74 13.23 -0.36 -14.17
C LYS A 74 12.35 0.26 -15.26
N TYR A 75 12.55 -0.17 -16.50
CA TYR A 75 11.59 0.02 -17.59
C TYR A 75 10.21 -0.55 -17.22
N ARG A 76 9.16 0.20 -17.51
CA ARG A 76 7.75 -0.23 -17.35
C ARG A 76 6.96 0.13 -18.58
N ARG A 77 6.31 -0.85 -19.18
CA ARG A 77 5.49 -0.64 -20.38
C ARG A 77 4.22 0.14 -20.04
N CYS A 78 3.49 -0.31 -19.02
CA CYS A 78 2.18 0.20 -18.69
C CYS A 78 1.96 0.25 -17.16
N ILE A 79 1.34 1.34 -16.70
CA ILE A 79 0.94 1.52 -15.30
C ILE A 79 -0.54 1.88 -15.28
N ALA A 80 -1.33 1.12 -14.53
CA ALA A 80 -2.73 1.47 -14.28
C ALA A 80 -2.86 2.32 -13.02
N ILE A 81 -3.62 3.41 -13.10
CA ILE A 81 -3.93 4.29 -11.98
C ILE A 81 -5.43 4.33 -11.74
N ASP A 82 -5.82 4.10 -10.50
CA ASP A 82 -7.20 4.25 -10.08
C ASP A 82 -7.29 4.61 -8.60
N LYS A 83 -8.50 4.78 -8.09
CA LYS A 83 -8.78 5.15 -6.71
C LYS A 83 -10.01 4.46 -6.18
N THR A 84 -10.03 4.27 -4.87
CA THR A 84 -11.23 3.88 -4.13
C THR A 84 -11.56 4.90 -3.03
N LYS A 85 -12.76 4.82 -2.46
CA LYS A 85 -13.22 5.65 -1.35
C LYS A 85 -13.09 4.91 -0.03
N ILE A 86 -12.60 5.61 0.99
CA ILE A 86 -12.56 5.13 2.37
C ILE A 86 -13.16 6.18 3.31
N LYS A 87 -13.57 5.75 4.50
CA LYS A 87 -14.07 6.65 5.55
C LYS A 87 -13.02 6.82 6.65
N ILE A 88 -12.62 8.06 6.90
CA ILE A 88 -11.75 8.43 8.05
C ILE A 88 -12.61 9.27 8.98
N GLY A 89 -12.89 8.76 10.18
CA GLY A 89 -13.86 9.38 11.07
C GLY A 89 -15.26 9.41 10.45
N ASN A 90 -15.76 10.60 10.13
CA ASN A 90 -17.05 10.83 9.47
C ASN A 90 -16.92 11.32 8.02
N GLU A 91 -15.69 11.56 7.53
CA GLU A 91 -15.46 12.13 6.21
C GLU A 91 -15.04 11.07 5.19
N TRP A 92 -15.39 11.31 3.92
CA TRP A 92 -14.94 10.51 2.79
C TRP A 92 -13.59 10.99 2.28
N TRP A 93 -12.70 10.03 2.06
CA TRP A 93 -11.35 10.23 1.52
C TRP A 93 -11.13 9.29 0.33
N TYR A 94 -10.16 9.64 -0.51
CA TYR A 94 -9.79 8.89 -1.71
C TYR A 94 -8.41 8.27 -1.53
N VAL A 95 -8.31 6.97 -1.78
CA VAL A 95 -7.04 6.25 -1.84
C VAL A 95 -6.70 6.05 -3.31
N TRP A 96 -5.62 6.68 -3.76
CA TRP A 96 -5.05 6.49 -5.09
C TRP A 96 -4.02 5.37 -5.04
N ALA A 97 -4.02 4.51 -6.04
CA ALA A 97 -3.00 3.48 -6.22
C ALA A 97 -2.51 3.48 -7.68
N ALA A 98 -1.28 3.05 -7.87
CA ALA A 98 -0.66 2.85 -9.17
C ALA A 98 -0.04 1.46 -9.19
N ILE A 99 -0.39 0.64 -10.18
CA ILE A 99 0.09 -0.72 -10.32
C ILE A 99 0.83 -0.87 -11.64
N ASP A 100 1.98 -1.55 -11.61
CA ASP A 100 2.64 -2.04 -12.81
C ASP A 100 1.84 -3.24 -13.35
N VAL A 101 1.28 -3.12 -14.56
CA VAL A 101 0.36 -4.16 -15.08
C VAL A 101 1.08 -5.48 -15.38
N ASP A 102 2.38 -5.42 -15.65
CA ASP A 102 3.19 -6.59 -16.01
C ASP A 102 3.60 -7.36 -14.76
N THR A 103 3.99 -6.64 -13.70
CA THR A 103 4.53 -7.26 -12.47
C THR A 103 3.57 -7.29 -11.30
N TRP A 104 2.40 -6.67 -11.42
CA TRP A 104 1.39 -6.55 -10.36
C TRP A 104 1.89 -5.86 -9.08
N GLU A 105 3.06 -5.23 -9.13
CA GLU A 105 3.62 -4.45 -8.03
C GLU A 105 2.91 -3.09 -7.94
N ILE A 106 2.48 -2.71 -6.74
CA ILE A 106 2.02 -1.35 -6.47
C ILE A 106 3.24 -0.43 -6.38
N LEU A 107 3.23 0.62 -7.18
CA LEU A 107 4.33 1.60 -7.30
C LEU A 107 4.09 2.87 -6.47
N GLY A 108 2.84 3.13 -6.08
CA GLY A 108 2.50 4.29 -5.28
C GLY A 108 1.13 4.14 -4.62
N ILE A 109 1.00 4.75 -3.43
CA ILE A 109 -0.27 4.89 -2.73
C ILE A 109 -0.33 6.27 -2.07
N MET A 110 -1.47 6.95 -2.20
CA MET A 110 -1.66 8.29 -1.64
C MET A 110 -3.11 8.49 -1.20
N VAL A 111 -3.32 9.24 -0.12
CA VAL A 111 -4.64 9.56 0.40
C VAL A 111 -4.92 11.05 0.24
N THR A 112 -6.07 11.39 -0.35
CA THR A 112 -6.50 12.78 -0.52
C THR A 112 -7.95 12.97 -0.14
N LYS A 113 -8.30 14.20 0.29
CA LYS A 113 -9.69 14.59 0.54
C LYS A 113 -10.42 14.88 -0.77
N TRP A 114 -9.70 15.36 -1.77
CA TRP A 114 -10.24 15.81 -3.07
C TRP A 114 -9.68 14.99 -4.23
N ARG A 115 -10.26 15.19 -5.41
CA ARG A 115 -9.83 14.55 -6.67
C ARG A 115 -9.51 15.61 -7.71
N THR A 116 -8.39 16.30 -7.53
CA THR A 116 -7.97 17.38 -8.43
C THR A 116 -6.86 16.91 -9.37
N SER A 117 -6.68 17.62 -10.48
CA SER A 117 -5.56 17.36 -11.39
C SER A 117 -4.19 17.62 -10.71
N ILE A 118 -4.14 18.49 -9.69
CA ILE A 118 -2.94 18.72 -8.87
C ILE A 118 -2.61 17.47 -8.04
N ASP A 119 -3.63 16.82 -7.47
CA ASP A 119 -3.46 15.56 -6.75
C ASP A 119 -2.91 14.48 -7.69
N VAL A 120 -3.43 14.39 -8.93
CA VAL A 120 -2.90 13.46 -9.94
C VAL A 120 -1.42 13.73 -10.22
N ILE A 121 -1.02 14.99 -10.43
CA ILE A 121 0.40 15.32 -10.68
C ILE A 121 1.28 14.89 -9.50
N LYS A 122 0.86 15.19 -8.26
CA LYS A 122 1.59 14.78 -7.05
C LYS A 122 1.70 13.26 -6.99
N PHE A 123 0.61 12.56 -7.26
CA PHE A 123 0.57 11.10 -7.23
C PHE A 123 1.49 10.47 -8.27
N VAL A 124 1.40 10.93 -9.52
CA VAL A 124 2.20 10.39 -10.63
C VAL A 124 3.69 10.62 -10.39
N LYS A 125 4.08 11.82 -9.93
CA LYS A 125 5.47 12.10 -9.55
C LYS A 125 5.98 11.13 -8.47
N SER A 126 5.14 10.73 -7.52
CA SER A 126 5.56 9.86 -6.42
C SER A 126 6.05 8.48 -6.87
N PHE A 127 5.53 7.94 -7.98
CA PHE A 127 5.91 6.60 -8.46
C PHE A 127 6.78 6.62 -9.71
N LEU A 128 6.80 7.72 -10.48
CA LEU A 128 7.68 7.84 -11.66
C LEU A 128 9.17 7.74 -11.31
N VAL A 129 9.57 8.01 -10.07
CA VAL A 129 10.94 7.80 -9.59
C VAL A 129 11.41 6.36 -9.74
N TYR A 130 10.48 5.40 -9.79
CA TYR A 130 10.76 4.00 -10.03
C TYR A 130 10.82 3.65 -11.51
N CYS A 131 10.47 4.56 -12.42
CA CYS A 131 10.47 4.31 -13.86
C CYS A 131 11.77 4.82 -14.51
N GLU A 132 12.32 4.04 -15.44
CA GLU A 132 13.44 4.50 -16.29
C GLU A 132 12.94 5.24 -17.54
N ASN A 133 11.71 4.95 -17.96
CA ASN A 133 11.03 5.53 -19.11
C ASN A 133 9.79 6.35 -18.68
N LYS A 134 9.08 6.89 -19.68
CA LYS A 134 7.72 7.41 -19.55
C LYS A 134 6.73 6.29 -19.89
N PRO A 135 6.14 5.60 -18.89
CA PRO A 135 5.22 4.49 -19.14
C PRO A 135 3.89 5.00 -19.72
N LEU A 136 3.21 4.12 -20.46
CA LEU A 136 1.80 4.33 -20.80
C LEU A 136 0.97 4.31 -19.51
N ILE A 137 0.11 5.30 -19.31
CA ILE A 137 -0.77 5.36 -18.14
C ILE A 137 -2.19 4.95 -18.51
N LYS A 138 -2.69 3.85 -17.93
CA LYS A 138 -4.09 3.43 -18.06
C LYS A 138 -4.92 4.07 -16.95
N ILE A 139 -6.04 4.70 -17.33
CA ILE A 139 -6.90 5.46 -16.41
C ILE A 139 -8.40 5.19 -16.64
N ASP A 140 -9.21 5.59 -15.66
CA ASP A 140 -10.67 5.72 -15.79
C ASP A 140 -11.05 6.95 -16.66
N ARG A 141 -12.35 7.15 -16.95
CA ARG A 141 -12.85 8.31 -17.73
C ARG A 141 -12.79 9.65 -17.00
N ALA A 142 -12.19 9.70 -15.83
CA ALA A 142 -12.43 10.83 -14.97
C ALA A 142 -11.61 12.08 -15.33
N PRO A 143 -12.21 13.27 -15.15
CA PRO A 143 -11.71 14.50 -15.78
C PRO A 143 -10.37 14.99 -15.22
N TRP A 144 -9.99 14.60 -13.99
CA TRP A 144 -8.76 15.06 -13.34
C TRP A 144 -7.47 14.51 -13.97
N TYR A 145 -7.54 13.44 -14.77
CA TYR A 145 -6.34 12.83 -15.34
C TYR A 145 -5.83 13.52 -16.60
N ARG A 146 -6.73 13.88 -17.52
CA ARG A 146 -6.39 14.34 -18.87
C ARG A 146 -5.35 15.48 -18.87
N TRP A 147 -5.69 16.58 -18.20
CA TRP A 147 -4.82 17.75 -18.13
C TRP A 147 -3.51 17.46 -17.38
N ALA A 148 -3.59 16.68 -16.29
CA ALA A 148 -2.41 16.35 -15.48
C ALA A 148 -1.38 15.52 -16.26
N LEU A 149 -1.83 14.49 -16.96
CA LEU A 149 -0.97 13.57 -17.72
C LEU A 149 -0.39 14.27 -18.96
N GLN A 150 -1.18 15.08 -19.67
CA GLN A 150 -0.70 15.91 -20.77
C GLN A 150 0.39 16.88 -20.31
N ARG A 151 0.17 17.57 -19.19
CA ARG A 151 1.17 18.49 -18.62
C ARG A 151 2.48 17.80 -18.24
N MET A 152 2.42 16.52 -17.86
CA MET A 152 3.59 15.71 -17.55
C MET A 152 4.23 15.08 -18.80
N GLY A 153 3.64 15.27 -19.98
CA GLY A 153 4.11 14.68 -21.23
C GLY A 153 4.11 13.15 -21.21
N LEU A 154 3.10 12.56 -20.54
CA LEU A 154 2.88 11.12 -20.48
C LEU A 154 1.80 10.71 -21.48
N GLN A 155 2.01 9.59 -22.16
CA GLN A 155 0.95 8.95 -22.92
C GLN A 155 -0.05 8.31 -21.97
N TYR A 156 -1.33 8.38 -22.30
CA TYR A 156 -2.38 7.78 -21.50
C TYR A 156 -3.50 7.26 -22.39
N GLU A 157 -4.13 6.19 -21.91
CA GLU A 157 -5.27 5.57 -22.56
C GLU A 157 -6.39 5.37 -21.55
N HIS A 158 -7.61 5.70 -21.99
CA HIS A 158 -8.80 5.35 -21.26
C HIS A 158 -9.17 3.90 -21.58
N GLU A 159 -9.30 3.07 -20.55
CA GLU A 159 -9.70 1.68 -20.69
C GLU A 159 -10.73 1.32 -19.61
N THR A 160 -11.86 0.75 -20.04
CA THR A 160 -12.90 0.27 -19.12
C THR A 160 -12.71 -1.21 -18.77
N PHE A 161 -12.17 -2.01 -19.69
CA PHE A 161 -11.89 -3.43 -19.52
C PHE A 161 -10.55 -3.75 -20.20
N GLY A 162 -9.67 -4.49 -19.53
CA GLY A 162 -8.35 -4.83 -20.07
C GLY A 162 -7.26 -4.87 -19.00
N GLU A 163 -6.11 -4.25 -19.27
CA GLU A 163 -4.96 -4.23 -18.37
C GLU A 163 -5.25 -3.48 -17.07
N ARG A 164 -6.24 -2.58 -17.08
CA ARG A 164 -6.75 -1.93 -15.86
C ARG A 164 -7.36 -2.91 -14.85
N ASN A 165 -7.72 -4.13 -15.27
CA ASN A 165 -8.20 -5.16 -14.34
C ASN A 165 -7.17 -5.49 -13.26
N ALA A 166 -5.87 -5.26 -13.50
CA ALA A 166 -4.84 -5.44 -12.49
C ALA A 166 -5.08 -4.55 -11.26
N ILE A 167 -5.41 -3.27 -11.46
CA ILE A 167 -5.63 -2.34 -10.33
C ILE A 167 -6.97 -2.60 -9.65
N GLU A 168 -8.00 -2.98 -10.41
CA GLU A 168 -9.31 -3.34 -9.86
C GLU A 168 -9.22 -4.61 -9.01
N GLY A 169 -8.48 -5.62 -9.48
CA GLY A 169 -8.14 -6.82 -8.73
C GLY A 169 -7.44 -6.49 -7.41
N TRP A 170 -6.43 -5.61 -7.44
CA TRP A 170 -5.76 -5.18 -6.22
C TRP A 170 -6.69 -4.42 -5.27
N PHE A 171 -7.56 -3.55 -5.79
CA PHE A 171 -8.54 -2.85 -4.96
C PHE A 171 -9.51 -3.83 -4.29
N ASN A 172 -9.91 -4.91 -4.95
CA ASN A 172 -10.74 -5.96 -4.32
C ASN A 172 -10.03 -6.59 -3.11
N ILE A 173 -8.73 -6.83 -3.19
CA ILE A 173 -7.92 -7.34 -2.06
C ILE A 173 -7.89 -6.32 -0.92
N LEU A 174 -7.60 -5.05 -1.24
CA LEU A 174 -7.61 -3.97 -0.25
C LEU A 174 -9.00 -3.85 0.41
N GLU A 175 -10.06 -3.84 -0.38
CA GLU A 175 -11.43 -3.71 0.13
C GLU A 175 -11.84 -4.88 1.01
N ALA A 176 -11.46 -6.11 0.67
CA ALA A 176 -11.66 -7.27 1.53
C ALA A 176 -10.97 -7.07 2.89
N ARG A 177 -9.76 -6.50 2.90
CA ARG A 177 -9.04 -6.17 4.13
C ARG A 177 -9.71 -5.06 4.93
N LEU A 178 -10.18 -4.01 4.26
CA LEU A 178 -10.86 -2.86 4.89
C LEU A 178 -12.23 -3.26 5.47
N LYS A 179 -12.97 -4.17 4.81
CA LYS A 179 -14.26 -4.69 5.29
C LYS A 179 -14.16 -5.34 6.68
N ARG A 180 -13.01 -5.92 7.05
CA ARG A 180 -12.77 -6.49 8.39
C ARG A 180 -12.87 -5.48 9.53
N PHE A 181 -12.82 -4.19 9.22
CA PHE A 181 -13.04 -3.09 10.17
C PHE A 181 -14.03 -2.07 9.59
N TRP A 182 -15.06 -2.55 8.88
CA TRP A 182 -16.19 -1.75 8.38
C TRP A 182 -15.80 -0.61 7.43
N LYS A 183 -14.67 -0.77 6.72
CA LYS A 183 -14.09 0.26 5.84
C LYS A 183 -13.90 1.63 6.53
N ARG A 184 -13.72 1.63 7.85
CA ARG A 184 -13.70 2.85 8.68
C ARG A 184 -12.47 2.93 9.56
N PHE A 185 -11.67 3.97 9.33
CA PHE A 185 -10.59 4.32 10.26
C PHE A 185 -11.15 5.19 11.41
N PRO A 186 -10.70 4.99 12.66
CA PRO A 186 -11.14 5.77 13.82
C PRO A 186 -10.98 7.28 13.61
N PHE A 187 -11.86 8.09 14.23
CA PHE A 187 -11.87 9.55 14.07
C PHE A 187 -10.59 10.25 14.51
N ASN A 188 -9.88 9.69 15.48
CA ASN A 188 -8.60 10.18 15.97
C ASN A 188 -7.41 9.76 15.08
N THR A 189 -7.67 9.15 13.92
CA THR A 189 -6.63 8.74 12.98
C THR A 189 -6.37 9.87 12.00
N SER A 190 -5.13 10.36 11.97
CA SER A 190 -4.72 11.35 10.97
C SER A 190 -4.60 10.72 9.58
N LYS A 191 -4.67 11.56 8.54
CA LYS A 191 -4.44 11.15 7.14
C LYS A 191 -3.11 10.39 7.01
N GLU A 192 -2.04 10.89 7.62
CA GLU A 192 -0.70 10.31 7.56
C GLU A 192 -0.65 8.94 8.23
N SER A 193 -1.43 8.74 9.29
CA SER A 193 -1.55 7.43 9.92
C SER A 193 -2.24 6.44 8.97
N VAL A 194 -3.30 6.84 8.28
CA VAL A 194 -3.96 5.98 7.28
C VAL A 194 -3.04 5.68 6.09
N GLU A 195 -2.33 6.68 5.58
CA GLU A 195 -1.32 6.48 4.53
C GLU A 195 -0.25 5.48 4.98
N ARG A 196 0.32 5.63 6.18
CA ARG A 196 1.30 4.66 6.72
C ARG A 196 0.71 3.25 6.81
N TRP A 197 -0.54 3.11 7.21
CA TRP A 197 -1.20 1.80 7.28
C TRP A 197 -1.33 1.17 5.88
N LEU A 198 -1.76 1.97 4.90
CA LEU A 198 -1.91 1.56 3.50
C LEU A 198 -0.55 1.23 2.86
N THR A 199 0.47 2.04 3.10
CA THR A 199 1.84 1.79 2.64
C THR A 199 2.40 0.50 3.23
N ALA A 200 2.16 0.22 4.53
CA ALA A 200 2.55 -1.05 5.14
C ALA A 200 1.81 -2.25 4.50
N PHE A 201 0.53 -2.09 4.17
CA PHE A 201 -0.24 -3.10 3.45
C PHE A 201 0.37 -3.39 2.07
N VAL A 202 0.69 -2.33 1.33
CA VAL A 202 1.34 -2.42 0.02
C VAL A 202 2.72 -3.09 0.10
N VAL A 203 3.52 -2.80 1.11
CA VAL A 203 4.84 -3.43 1.29
C VAL A 203 4.71 -4.95 1.37
N ILE A 204 3.78 -5.44 2.19
CA ILE A 204 3.61 -6.89 2.37
C ILE A 204 3.02 -7.51 1.10
N TYR A 205 2.03 -6.88 0.49
CA TYR A 205 1.47 -7.31 -0.80
C TYR A 205 2.55 -7.42 -1.90
N ASN A 206 3.37 -6.39 -2.09
CA ASN A 206 4.44 -6.41 -3.11
C ASN A 206 5.46 -7.51 -2.84
N LEU A 207 5.72 -7.86 -1.57
CA LEU A 207 6.60 -8.98 -1.25
C LEU A 207 5.96 -10.32 -1.61
N GLU A 208 4.65 -10.49 -1.40
CA GLU A 208 3.93 -11.69 -1.82
C GLU A 208 3.97 -11.85 -3.35
N VAL A 209 3.71 -10.78 -4.09
CA VAL A 209 3.75 -10.79 -5.56
C VAL A 209 5.14 -11.13 -6.09
N ARG A 210 6.21 -10.64 -5.47
CA ARG A 210 7.61 -10.94 -5.89
C ARG A 210 8.04 -12.39 -5.62
N ILE A 211 7.34 -13.10 -4.76
CA ILE A 211 7.68 -14.48 -4.35
C ILE A 211 6.80 -15.51 -5.07
N SER A 212 5.64 -15.08 -5.55
CA SER A 212 4.70 -15.87 -6.35
C SER A 212 5.30 -16.15 -7.72
#